data_AF-A0A329H854-F1
#
_entry.id   AF-A0A329H854-F1
#
_cell.length_a   1.000
_cell.length_b   1.000
_cell.length_c   1.000
_cell.angle_alpha   90.00
_cell.angle_beta   90.00
_cell.angle_gamma   90.00
#
_symmetry.space_group_name_H-M   'P 1'
#
loop_
_entity.id
_entity.type
_entity.pdbx_description
1 polymer ?
#
loop_
_entity_poly.entity_id
_entity_poly.type
_entity_poly.pdbx_seq_one_letter_code
_entity_poly.pdbx_strand_id
1 'polypeptide(L)'
;MKSSSRVLIGKFIICGSILFFSCIGMILVGITTKLAFISLSWFQSGFFEILWSDIFYAAQLGGVGGLILGLGWVVLYLFKMKGF
;
A
#
# COMPACT_ATOMS: atom_id res chain seq x y z
N MET A 1 8.85 0.49 36.82
CA MET A 1 9.27 0.74 35.42
C MET A 1 8.90 -0.39 34.43
N LYS A 2 7.77 -1.11 34.60
CA LYS A 2 7.36 -2.26 33.74
C LYS A 2 6.20 -1.98 32.77
N SER A 3 5.57 -0.81 32.84
CA SER A 3 4.39 -0.48 32.01
C SER A 3 4.71 0.25 30.70
N SER A 4 5.91 0.80 30.54
CA SER A 4 6.28 1.57 29.34
C SER A 4 6.53 0.68 28.12
N SER A 5 7.14 -0.49 28.30
CA SER A 5 7.48 -1.42 27.21
C SER A 5 6.24 -2.05 26.56
N ARG A 6 5.19 -2.38 27.32
CA ARG A 6 3.94 -2.92 26.77
C ARG A 6 3.21 -1.90 25.88
N VAL A 7 3.26 -0.63 26.24
CA VAL A 7 2.66 0.46 25.45
C VAL A 7 3.45 0.69 24.16
N LEU A 8 4.78 0.57 24.18
CA LEU A 8 5.63 0.63 23.00
C LEU A 8 5.38 -0.54 22.04
N ILE A 9 5.25 -1.77 22.54
CA ILE A 9 4.91 -2.95 21.74
C ILE A 9 3.54 -2.76 21.04
N GLY A 10 2.53 -2.28 21.77
CA GLY A 10 1.19 -2.05 21.20
C GLY A 10 1.21 -1.01 20.08
N LYS A 11 1.97 0.08 20.24
CA LYS A 11 2.12 1.12 19.21
C LYS A 11 2.85 0.60 17.97
N PHE A 12 3.84 -0.28 18.14
CA PHE A 12 4.55 -0.93 17.03
C PHE A 12 3.64 -1.85 16.22
N ILE A 13 2.78 -2.64 16.89
CA ILE A 13 1.82 -3.53 16.23
C ILE A 13 0.84 -2.71 15.40
N ILE A 14 0.27 -1.63 15.96
CA ILE A 14 -0.68 -0.78 15.25
C ILE A 14 -0.03 -0.11 14.04
N CYS A 15 1.18 0.45 14.18
CA CYS A 15 1.92 1.00 13.04
C CYS A 15 2.21 -0.07 11.97
N GLY A 16 2.67 -1.25 12.38
CA GLY A 16 2.91 -2.37 11.48
C GLY A 16 1.66 -2.79 10.71
N SER A 17 0.51 -2.88 11.39
CA SER A 17 -0.78 -3.20 10.76
C SER A 17 -1.20 -2.15 9.74
N ILE A 18 -1.01 -0.86 10.03
CA ILE A 18 -1.34 0.23 9.11
C ILE A 18 -0.44 0.19 7.86
N LEU A 19 0.87 -0.04 8.05
CA LEU A 19 1.81 -0.23 6.94
C LEU A 19 1.38 -1.40 6.05
N PHE A 20 1.05 -2.52 6.67
CA PHE A 20 0.65 -3.74 5.94
C PHE A 20 -0.63 -3.52 5.15
N PHE A 21 -1.63 -2.89 5.78
CA PHE A 21 -2.91 -2.62 5.14
C PHE A 21 -2.78 -1.60 3.99
N SER A 22 -1.92 -0.58 4.15
CA SER A 22 -1.64 0.40 3.10
C SER A 22 -0.92 -0.24 1.91
N CYS A 23 0.03 -1.14 2.17
CA CYS A 23 0.74 -1.89 1.14
C CYS A 23 -0.19 -2.79 0.32
N ILE A 24 -1.03 -3.57 1.01
CA ILE A 24 -2.02 -4.45 0.36
C ILE A 24 -3.03 -3.61 -0.45
N GLY A 25 -3.53 -2.51 0.12
CA GLY A 25 -4.48 -1.62 -0.56
C GLY A 25 -3.94 -1.05 -1.86
N MET A 26 -2.68 -0.57 -1.85
CA MET A 26 -2.05 -0.01 -3.06
C MET A 26 -1.71 -1.06 -4.12
N ILE A 27 -1.33 -2.27 -3.71
CA ILE A 27 -1.17 -3.40 -4.63
C ILE A 27 -2.52 -3.73 -5.30
N LEU A 28 -3.60 -3.76 -4.53
CA LEU A 28 -4.95 -4.01 -5.05
C LEU A 28 -5.33 -2.94 -6.08
N VAL A 29 -5.16 -1.66 -5.75
CA VAL A 29 -5.43 -0.53 -6.65
C VAL A 29 -4.59 -0.60 -7.93
N GLY A 30 -3.30 -0.95 -7.82
CA GLY A 30 -2.42 -1.12 -8.98
C GLY A 30 -2.89 -2.23 -9.93
N ILE A 31 -3.35 -3.35 -9.37
CA ILE A 31 -3.91 -4.46 -10.17
C ILE A 31 -5.26 -4.06 -10.78
N THR A 32 -6.15 -3.44 -10.01
CA THR A 32 -7.48 -3.02 -10.50
C THR A 32 -7.38 -1.98 -11.61
N THR A 33 -6.48 -1.00 -11.49
CA THR A 33 -6.28 0.01 -12.53
C THR A 33 -5.74 -0.59 -13.82
N LYS A 34 -4.76 -1.50 -13.75
CA LYS A 34 -4.30 -2.25 -14.93
C LYS A 34 -5.42 -3.09 -15.55
N LEU A 35 -6.25 -3.75 -14.73
CA LEU A 35 -7.39 -4.52 -15.21
C LEU A 35 -8.44 -3.63 -15.91
N ALA A 36 -8.71 -2.45 -15.35
CA ALA A 36 -9.58 -1.45 -15.95
C ALA A 36 -9.03 -0.93 -17.28
N PHE A 37 -7.72 -0.65 -17.36
CA PHE A 37 -7.06 -0.26 -18.61
C PHE A 37 -7.12 -1.35 -19.67
N ILE A 38 -6.93 -2.62 -19.29
CA ILE A 38 -7.09 -3.76 -20.21
C ILE A 38 -8.53 -3.80 -20.74
N SER A 39 -9.54 -3.66 -19.88
CA SER A 39 -10.95 -3.63 -20.30
C SER A 39 -11.29 -2.45 -21.22
N LEU A 40 -10.72 -1.27 -20.97
CA LEU A 40 -10.85 -0.10 -21.84
C LEU A 40 -10.18 -0.33 -23.20
N SER A 41 -8.96 -0.87 -23.21
CA SER A 41 -8.23 -1.18 -24.45
C SER A 41 -8.96 -2.23 -25.28
N TRP A 42 -9.63 -3.19 -24.63
CA TRP A 42 -10.44 -4.20 -25.31
C TRP A 42 -11.61 -3.56 -26.05
N PHE A 43 -12.26 -2.56 -25.45
CA PHE A 43 -13.38 -1.84 -26.07
C PHE A 43 -12.93 -1.00 -27.29
N GLN A 44 -11.67 -0.56 -27.30
CA GLN A 44 -11.16 0.35 -28.33
C GLN A 44 -10.39 -0.36 -29.46
N SER A 45 -9.64 -1.42 -29.16
CA SER A 45 -8.76 -2.10 -30.11
C SER A 45 -9.12 -3.56 -30.38
N GLY A 46 -10.00 -4.19 -29.59
CA GLY A 46 -10.43 -5.58 -29.79
C GLY A 46 -9.37 -6.65 -29.50
N PHE A 47 -8.15 -6.26 -29.11
CA PHE A 47 -7.06 -7.15 -28.73
C PHE A 47 -6.90 -7.22 -27.20
N PHE A 48 -6.64 -8.42 -26.69
CA PHE A 48 -6.51 -8.70 -25.26
C PHE A 48 -5.10 -9.21 -24.97
N GLU A 49 -4.11 -8.31 -25.01
CA GLU A 49 -2.74 -8.65 -24.64
C GLU A 49 -2.54 -8.45 -23.14
N ILE A 50 -2.70 -9.54 -22.38
CA ILE A 50 -2.28 -9.61 -20.98
C ILE A 50 -0.85 -10.13 -20.94
N LEU A 51 0.12 -9.24 -20.73
CA LEU A 51 1.45 -9.64 -20.28
C LEU A 51 1.46 -9.81 -18.76
N TRP A 52 1.77 -11.02 -18.30
CA TRP A 52 2.00 -11.28 -16.87
C TRP A 52 3.09 -10.39 -16.26
N SER A 53 4.06 -9.95 -17.07
CA SER A 53 5.11 -9.01 -16.65
C SER A 53 4.56 -7.67 -16.18
N ASP A 54 3.52 -7.14 -16.84
CA ASP A 54 2.86 -5.88 -16.45
C ASP A 54 2.15 -5.99 -15.10
N ILE A 55 1.59 -7.16 -14.79
CA ILE A 55 0.91 -7.41 -13.52
C ILE A 55 1.93 -7.45 -12.38
N PHE A 56 3.06 -8.14 -12.57
CA PHE A 56 4.16 -8.14 -11.60
C PHE A 56 4.74 -6.74 -11.40
N TYR A 57 4.91 -5.97 -12.47
CA TYR A 57 5.40 -4.60 -12.40
C TYR A 57 4.42 -3.67 -11.67
N ALA A 58 3.12 -3.78 -11.95
CA ALA A 58 2.08 -3.01 -11.27
C ALA A 58 1.95 -3.38 -9.78
N ALA A 59 2.10 -4.66 -9.44
CA ALA A 59 2.15 -5.12 -8.05
C ALA A 59 3.38 -4.57 -7.31
N GLN A 60 4.55 -4.54 -7.96
CA GLN A 60 5.77 -3.97 -7.38
C GLN A 60 5.64 -2.45 -7.17
N LEU A 61 5.10 -1.72 -8.16
CA LEU A 61 4.78 -0.29 -8.05
C LEU A 61 3.79 -0.01 -6.91
N GLY A 62 2.72 -0.82 -6.83
CA GLY A 62 1.74 -0.73 -5.75
C GLY A 62 2.36 -0.99 -4.37
N GLY A 63 3.25 -1.97 -4.25
CA GLY A 63 3.97 -2.27 -3.02
C GLY A 63 4.91 -1.15 -2.58
N VAL A 64 5.69 -0.58 -3.51
CA VAL A 64 6.57 0.58 -3.23
C VAL A 64 5.74 1.80 -2.83
N GLY A 65 4.64 2.08 -3.55
CA GLY A 65 3.74 3.19 -3.23
C GLY A 65 3.06 3.03 -1.86
N GLY A 66 2.63 1.82 -1.52
CA GLY A 66 2.04 1.53 -0.21
C GLY A 66 3.03 1.57 0.95
N LEU A 67 4.31 1.24 0.72
CA LEU A 67 5.37 1.46 1.70
C LEU A 67 5.61 2.95 1.97
N ILE A 68 5.64 3.78 0.92
CA ILE A 68 5.83 5.23 1.05
C ILE A 68 4.66 5.86 1.83
N LEU A 69 3.42 5.53 1.45
CA LEU A 69 2.22 6.04 2.12
C LEU A 69 2.14 5.55 3.57
N GLY A 70 2.44 4.28 3.79
CA GLY A 70 2.51 3.72 5.12
C GLY A 70 3.55 4.43 5.99
N LEU A 71 4.78 4.62 5.51
CA LEU A 71 5.83 5.32 6.24
C LEU A 71 5.41 6.76 6.55
N GLY A 72 4.79 7.45 5.60
CA GLY A 72 4.20 8.78 5.81
C GLY A 72 3.18 8.79 6.94
N TRP A 73 2.33 7.77 7.04
CA TRP A 73 1.35 7.64 8.11
C TRP A 73 1.99 7.39 9.47
N VAL A 74 3.03 6.55 9.53
CA VAL A 74 3.81 6.29 10.76
C VAL A 74 4.48 7.58 11.25
N VAL A 75 5.09 8.34 10.33
CA VAL A 75 5.72 9.65 10.65
C VAL A 75 4.68 10.65 11.15
N LEU A 76 3.52 10.77 10.48
CA LEU A 76 2.41 11.61 10.93
C LEU A 76 1.89 11.19 12.32
N TYR A 77 1.81 9.88 12.59
CA TYR A 77 1.37 9.37 13.89
C TYR A 77 2.38 9.72 14.99
N LEU A 78 3.68 9.62 14.71
CA LEU A 78 4.74 10.04 15.62
C LEU A 78 4.75 11.56 15.84
N PHE A 79 4.50 12.36 14.80
CA PHE A 79 4.40 13.82 14.90
C PHE A 79 3.16 14.24 15.70
N LYS A 80 2.00 13.65 15.42
CA LYS A 80 0.75 13.91 16.14
C LYS A 80 0.87 13.60 17.64
N MET A 81 1.63 12.57 17.99
CA MET A 81 1.94 12.22 19.39
C MET A 81 2.87 13.22 20.09
N LYS A 82 3.64 14.01 19.33
CA LYS A 82 4.61 14.97 19.87
C LYS A 82 4.01 16.33 20.21
N GLY A 83 2.74 16.58 19.84
CA GLY A 83 2.04 17.81 20.16
C GLY A 83 2.68 19.03 19.50
N PHE A 84 2.24 19.31 18.27
CA PHE A 84 2.26 20.66 17.72
C PHE A 84 0.81 21.06 17.46
#